data_AF-A0A960NU26-F1
#
_entry.id   AF-A0A960NU26-F1
#
_cell.length_a   1.000
_cell.length_b   1.000
_cell.length_c   1.000
_cell.angle_alpha   90.00
_cell.angle_beta   90.00
_cell.angle_gamma   90.00
#
_symmetry.space_group_name_H-M   'P 1'
#
loop_
_entity.id
_entity.type
_entity.pdbx_description
1 polymer ?
#
loop_
_entity_poly.entity_id
_entity_poly.type
_entity_poly.pdbx_seq_one_letter_code
_entity_poly.pdbx_strand_id
1 'polypeptide(L)'
;LILGDRPIFSYQSLELVARALNQADTTIIADSRRQLWHAQIIGQPLQRVSAEALTGRLVMPDGFRHWSALPAGVETTSYDLNVLLPATADEPIFHSCDDPDAFLHSEPDYKTWTPQIHRAP
;
A
#
# COMPACT_ATOMS: atom_id res chain seq x y z
N LEU A 1 -13.86 20.30 29.16
CA LEU A 1 -13.63 18.92 28.72
C LEU A 1 -12.18 18.87 28.25
N ILE A 2 -11.27 18.26 29.00
CA ILE A 2 -9.87 18.08 28.55
C ILE A 2 -9.89 16.81 27.70
N LEU A 3 -9.67 16.94 26.39
CA LEU A 3 -9.46 15.80 25.51
C LEU A 3 -8.07 15.25 25.84
N GLY A 4 -8.00 14.09 26.50
CA GLY A 4 -6.76 13.35 26.66
C GLY A 4 -6.30 12.75 25.33
N ASP A 5 -5.02 12.36 25.26
CA ASP A 5 -4.45 11.70 24.09
C ASP A 5 -5.23 10.41 23.79
N ARG A 6 -5.59 10.25 22.51
CA ARG A 6 -6.26 9.05 22.03
C ARG A 6 -5.22 8.06 21.51
N PRO A 7 -5.42 6.75 21.72
CA PRO A 7 -4.52 5.76 21.15
C PRO A 7 -4.50 5.86 19.63
N ILE A 8 -3.32 5.69 19.04
CA ILE A 8 -3.09 5.72 17.60
C ILE A 8 -2.72 4.30 17.18
N PHE A 9 -3.23 3.89 16.03
CA PHE A 9 -2.97 2.57 15.44
C PHE A 9 -2.54 2.71 13.99
N SER A 10 -1.59 1.87 13.58
CA SER A 10 -1.25 1.63 12.18
C SER A 10 -1.88 0.34 11.69
N TYR A 11 -2.14 0.27 10.38
CA TYR A 11 -2.59 -0.95 9.69
C TYR A 11 -2.14 -0.90 8.23
N GLN A 12 -2.06 -2.08 7.60
CA GLN A 12 -1.69 -2.19 6.18
C GLN A 12 -2.94 -2.39 5.31
N SER A 13 -3.15 -1.49 4.34
CA SER A 13 -4.34 -1.51 3.48
C SER A 13 -4.53 -2.82 2.71
N LEU A 14 -3.45 -3.43 2.22
CA LEU A 14 -3.55 -4.70 1.49
C LEU A 14 -3.79 -5.88 2.43
N GLU A 15 -3.25 -5.84 3.66
CA GLU A 15 -3.53 -6.88 4.67
C GLU A 15 -5.00 -6.84 5.08
N LEU A 16 -5.56 -5.65 5.29
CA LEU A 16 -6.98 -5.46 5.57
C LEU A 16 -7.86 -6.15 4.51
N VAL A 17 -7.56 -5.96 3.23
CA VAL A 17 -8.29 -6.61 2.13
C VAL A 17 -8.07 -8.13 2.12
N ALA A 18 -6.83 -8.59 2.30
CA ALA A 18 -6.51 -10.02 2.31
C ALA A 18 -7.25 -10.76 3.44
N ARG A 19 -7.29 -10.16 4.63
CA ARG A 19 -8.01 -10.66 5.82
C ARG A 19 -9.52 -10.65 5.60
N ALA A 20 -10.08 -9.58 5.03
CA ALA A 20 -11.51 -9.50 4.75
C ALA A 20 -11.98 -10.52 3.70
N LEU A 21 -11.17 -10.79 2.68
CA LEU A 21 -11.49 -11.84 1.69
C LEU A 21 -11.28 -13.26 2.25
N ASN A 22 -10.32 -13.42 3.16
CA ASN A 22 -9.97 -14.69 3.82
C ASN A 22 -9.79 -15.87 2.85
N GLN A 23 -9.07 -15.63 1.74
CA GLN A 23 -8.82 -16.62 0.69
C GLN A 23 -7.31 -16.86 0.57
N ALA A 24 -6.84 -18.04 1.02
CA ALA A 24 -5.42 -18.37 1.08
C ALA A 24 -4.71 -18.35 -0.29
N ASP A 25 -5.43 -18.67 -1.36
CA ASP A 25 -4.89 -18.75 -2.73
C ASP A 25 -4.98 -17.42 -3.50
N THR A 26 -5.32 -16.32 -2.83
CA THR A 26 -5.47 -15.00 -3.44
C THR A 26 -4.37 -14.05 -2.99
N THR A 27 -3.72 -13.40 -3.96
CA THR A 27 -2.74 -12.33 -3.71
C THR A 27 -3.38 -10.98 -3.99
N ILE A 28 -3.39 -10.10 -2.98
CA ILE A 28 -3.81 -8.71 -3.13
C ILE A 28 -2.61 -7.90 -3.61
N ILE A 29 -2.77 -7.20 -4.72
CA ILE A 29 -1.68 -6.45 -5.35
C ILE A 29 -1.95 -4.95 -5.40
N ALA A 30 -0.88 -4.17 -5.37
CA ALA A 30 -0.90 -2.74 -5.72
C ALA A 30 0.39 -2.36 -6.45
N ASP A 31 0.30 -1.44 -7.41
CA ASP A 31 1.47 -0.96 -8.16
C ASP A 31 2.43 -0.21 -7.23
N SER A 32 3.71 -0.60 -7.24
CA SER A 32 4.78 0.02 -6.43
C SER A 32 5.78 0.83 -7.28
N ARG A 33 5.36 1.20 -8.50
CA ARG A 33 6.12 1.85 -9.58
C ARG A 33 7.22 0.96 -10.15
N ARG A 34 7.76 1.41 -11.29
CA ARG A 34 8.97 0.84 -11.92
C ARG A 34 8.84 -0.67 -12.19
N GLN A 35 7.67 -1.11 -12.66
CA GLN A 35 7.37 -2.52 -12.96
C GLN A 35 7.43 -3.45 -11.73
N LEU A 36 7.29 -2.90 -10.53
CA LEU A 36 7.21 -3.66 -9.28
C LEU A 36 5.81 -3.56 -8.68
N TRP A 37 5.45 -4.58 -7.92
CA TRP A 37 4.15 -4.72 -7.28
C TRP A 37 4.30 -5.02 -5.80
N HIS A 38 3.53 -4.33 -4.96
CA HIS A 38 3.22 -4.79 -3.62
C HIS A 38 2.33 -6.03 -3.74
N ALA A 39 2.66 -7.08 -3.01
CA ALA A 39 1.95 -8.36 -3.02
C ALA A 39 1.70 -8.82 -1.59
N GLN A 40 0.44 -9.02 -1.25
CA GLN A 40 -0.02 -9.44 0.07
C GLN A 40 -0.83 -10.73 -0.04
N ILE A 41 -0.37 -11.76 0.65
CA ILE A 41 -1.11 -13.00 0.89
C ILE A 41 -1.48 -13.05 2.37
N ILE A 42 -2.66 -13.55 2.72
CA ILE A 42 -3.08 -13.64 4.11
C ILE A 42 -2.05 -14.42 4.96
N GLY A 43 -1.66 -13.86 6.11
CA GLY A 43 -0.68 -14.44 7.02
C GLY A 43 0.78 -14.37 6.54
N GLN A 44 1.06 -13.81 5.37
CA GLN A 44 2.42 -13.58 4.87
C GLN A 44 2.83 -12.11 5.01
N PRO A 45 4.13 -11.80 5.15
CA PRO A 45 4.61 -10.42 5.09
C PRO A 45 4.33 -9.79 3.73
N LEU A 46 4.07 -8.47 3.71
CA LEU A 46 3.99 -7.71 2.47
C LEU A 46 5.31 -7.82 1.70
N GLN A 47 5.24 -8.20 0.43
CA GLN A 47 6.40 -8.28 -0.45
C GLN A 47 6.34 -7.23 -1.54
N ARG A 48 7.52 -6.89 -2.09
CA ARG A 48 7.63 -6.10 -3.31
C ARG A 48 8.35 -6.92 -4.37
N VAL A 49 7.64 -7.29 -5.43
CA VAL A 49 8.07 -8.27 -6.43
C VAL A 49 7.87 -7.74 -7.86
N SER A 50 8.49 -8.36 -8.86
CA SER A 50 8.22 -8.03 -10.26
C SER A 50 6.91 -8.67 -10.73
N ALA A 51 6.38 -8.23 -11.88
CA ALA A 51 5.16 -8.78 -12.45
C ALA A 51 5.29 -10.28 -12.78
N GLU A 52 6.48 -10.74 -13.18
CA GLU A 52 6.75 -12.14 -13.54
C GLU A 52 6.75 -13.08 -12.32
N ALA A 53 6.98 -12.54 -11.12
CA ALA A 53 6.94 -13.30 -9.88
C ALA A 53 5.52 -13.42 -9.29
N LEU A 54 4.54 -12.65 -9.80
CA LEU A 54 3.15 -12.77 -9.42
C LEU A 54 2.55 -14.02 -10.03
N THR A 55 1.96 -14.87 -9.19
CA THR A 55 1.36 -16.15 -9.60
C THR A 55 0.02 -16.35 -8.91
N GLY A 56 -0.77 -17.29 -9.42
CA GLY A 56 -2.08 -17.61 -8.85
C GLY A 56 -3.13 -16.54 -9.12
N ARG A 57 -4.14 -16.47 -8.23
CA ARG A 57 -5.23 -15.51 -8.37
C ARG A 57 -4.82 -14.15 -7.84
N LEU A 58 -4.90 -13.13 -8.70
CA LEU A 58 -4.49 -11.76 -8.40
C LEU A 58 -5.72 -10.87 -8.29
N VAL A 59 -5.79 -10.12 -7.21
CA VAL A 59 -6.88 -9.16 -6.95
C VAL A 59 -6.29 -7.80 -6.63
N MET A 60 -6.79 -6.75 -7.26
CA MET A 60 -6.44 -5.36 -6.95
C MET A 60 -7.66 -4.64 -6.35
N PRO A 61 -7.52 -3.90 -5.24
CA PRO A 61 -8.62 -3.10 -4.74
C PRO A 61 -9.04 -2.02 -5.76
N ASP A 62 -10.34 -1.81 -5.93
CA ASP A 62 -10.88 -0.83 -6.85
C ASP A 62 -10.44 0.58 -6.45
N GLY A 63 -10.24 1.44 -7.44
CA GLY A 63 -9.71 2.79 -7.26
C GLY A 63 -8.20 2.88 -7.00
N PHE A 64 -7.49 1.76 -6.78
CA PHE A 64 -6.03 1.80 -6.69
C PHE A 64 -5.41 2.09 -8.06
N ARG A 65 -4.57 3.13 -8.10
CA ARG A 65 -3.90 3.55 -9.33
C ARG A 65 -2.74 2.61 -9.66
N HIS A 66 -2.59 2.28 -10.93
CA HIS A 66 -1.40 1.63 -11.47
C HIS A 66 -0.78 2.46 -12.59
N TRP A 67 0.53 2.30 -12.79
CA TRP A 67 1.30 2.97 -13.85
C TRP A 67 2.01 1.97 -14.74
N SER A 68 2.36 0.82 -14.18
CA SER A 68 2.83 -0.36 -14.88
C SER A 68 1.64 -1.03 -15.59
N ALA A 69 1.93 -1.84 -16.60
CA ALA A 69 0.90 -2.66 -17.24
C ALA A 69 0.36 -3.67 -16.21
N LEU A 70 -0.96 -3.74 -16.09
CA LEU A 70 -1.60 -4.67 -15.17
C LEU A 70 -1.32 -6.12 -15.62
N PRO A 71 -0.93 -7.03 -14.70
CA PRO A 71 -0.80 -8.44 -15.03
C PRO A 71 -2.10 -9.01 -15.62
N ALA A 72 -1.97 -10.01 -16.49
CA ALA A 72 -3.13 -10.63 -17.11
C ALA A 72 -4.01 -11.33 -16.06
N GLY A 73 -5.33 -11.19 -16.17
CA GLY A 73 -6.28 -11.88 -15.31
C GLY A 73 -6.44 -11.31 -13.90
N VAL A 74 -5.94 -10.09 -13.64
CA VAL A 74 -6.21 -9.41 -12.36
C VAL A 74 -7.69 -9.07 -12.24
N GLU A 75 -8.30 -9.55 -11.16
CA GLU A 75 -9.66 -9.21 -10.75
C GLU A 75 -9.65 -7.96 -9.86
N THR A 76 -10.82 -7.33 -9.71
CA THR A 76 -10.99 -6.19 -8.78
C THR A 76 -11.85 -6.57 -7.58
N THR A 77 -11.61 -5.91 -6.45
CA THR A 77 -12.45 -6.01 -5.24
C THR A 77 -12.73 -4.63 -4.66
N SER A 78 -13.85 -4.46 -3.94
CA SER A 78 -14.18 -3.18 -3.31
C SER A 78 -13.19 -2.81 -2.19
N TYR A 79 -12.76 -1.55 -2.14
CA TYR A 79 -12.04 -0.96 -1.00
C TYR A 79 -12.95 -0.06 -0.16
N ASP A 80 -14.07 -0.60 0.31
CA ASP A 80 -14.98 0.11 1.21
C ASP A 80 -14.65 -0.19 2.66
N LEU A 81 -14.10 0.80 3.38
CA LEU A 81 -13.72 0.66 4.79
C LEU A 81 -14.93 0.37 5.70
N ASN A 82 -16.14 0.80 5.32
CA ASN A 82 -17.34 0.48 6.10
C ASN A 82 -17.71 -1.01 6.04
N VAL A 83 -17.20 -1.72 5.02
CA VAL A 83 -17.37 -3.17 4.86
C VAL A 83 -16.15 -3.93 5.40
N LEU A 84 -14.94 -3.46 5.06
CA LEU A 84 -13.70 -4.15 5.42
C LEU A 84 -13.42 -4.15 6.93
N LEU A 85 -13.65 -3.02 7.62
CA LEU A 85 -13.35 -2.90 9.04
C LEU A 85 -14.23 -3.81 9.91
N PRO A 86 -15.57 -3.87 9.73
CA PRO A 86 -16.38 -4.84 10.46
C PRO A 86 -16.01 -6.29 10.14
N ALA A 87 -15.66 -6.60 8.88
CA ALA A 87 -15.29 -7.97 8.47
C ALA A 87 -13.96 -8.47 9.09
N THR A 88 -13.15 -7.55 9.63
CA THR A 88 -11.82 -7.84 10.19
C THR A 88 -11.71 -7.41 11.66
N ALA A 89 -12.84 -7.19 12.33
CA ALA A 89 -12.87 -6.62 13.69
C ALA A 89 -12.11 -7.46 14.73
N ASP A 90 -12.11 -8.79 14.56
CA ASP A 90 -11.44 -9.73 15.47
C ASP A 90 -10.02 -10.11 15.02
N GLU A 91 -9.55 -9.56 13.89
CA GLU A 91 -8.19 -9.83 13.38
C GLU A 91 -7.18 -8.86 14.01
N PRO A 92 -5.94 -9.29 14.28
CA PRO A 92 -4.90 -8.45 14.87
C PRO A 92 -4.24 -7.52 13.84
N ILE A 93 -5.04 -6.78 13.07
CA ILE A 93 -4.58 -5.90 11.97
C ILE A 93 -4.14 -4.51 12.42
N PHE A 94 -4.56 -4.09 13.62
CA PHE A 94 -4.21 -2.80 14.19
C PHE A 94 -3.05 -2.94 15.15
N HIS A 95 -1.98 -2.19 14.89
CA HIS A 95 -0.80 -2.16 15.73
C HIS A 95 -0.70 -0.79 16.39
N SER A 96 -0.56 -0.76 17.73
CA SER A 96 -0.33 0.49 18.45
C SER A 96 0.91 1.19 17.91
N CYS A 97 0.84 2.51 17.70
CA CYS A 97 1.99 3.32 17.34
C CYS A 97 1.97 4.65 18.09
N ASP A 98 3.16 5.22 18.29
CA ASP A 98 3.34 6.41 19.13
C ASP A 98 3.06 7.72 18.37
N ASP A 99 3.08 7.67 17.03
CA ASP A 99 2.86 8.82 16.14
C ASP A 99 2.05 8.33 14.93
N PRO A 100 1.02 9.06 14.44
CA PRO A 100 0.46 8.79 13.11
C PRO A 100 1.58 8.77 12.07
N ASP A 101 1.49 7.82 11.13
CA ASP A 101 2.45 7.74 10.03
C ASP A 101 2.50 9.09 9.32
N ALA A 102 3.64 9.77 9.42
CA ALA A 102 3.83 11.06 8.81
C ALA A 102 3.91 10.82 7.30
N PHE A 103 2.90 11.28 6.55
CA PHE A 103 3.17 11.79 5.21
C PHE A 103 4.24 12.86 5.40
N LEU A 104 5.52 12.48 5.35
CA LEU A 104 6.62 13.35 5.73
C LEU A 104 6.60 14.56 4.79
N HIS A 105 6.02 15.65 5.28
CA HIS A 105 6.29 16.99 4.80
C HIS A 105 7.63 17.37 5.42
N SER A 106 8.69 16.66 5.03
CA SER A 106 10.01 17.27 5.10
C SER A 106 9.90 18.58 4.33
N GLU A 107 10.32 19.69 4.93
CA GLU A 107 10.46 20.93 4.17
C GLU A 107 11.28 20.62 2.91
N PRO A 108 10.80 20.97 1.71
CA PRO A 108 11.53 20.69 0.49
C PRO A 108 12.91 21.33 0.56
N ASP A 109 13.96 20.51 0.47
CA ASP A 109 15.33 20.98 0.30
C ASP A 109 15.51 21.45 -1.15
N TYR A 110 15.40 22.75 -1.36
CA TYR A 110 15.63 23.36 -2.67
C TYR A 110 17.12 23.44 -2.96
N LYS A 111 17.59 22.61 -3.88
CA LYS A 111 18.93 22.78 -4.46
C LYS A 111 18.91 23.91 -5.47
N THR A 112 19.66 24.97 -5.20
CA THR A 112 19.95 26.01 -6.19
C THR A 112 20.76 25.38 -7.33
N TRP A 113 20.12 25.21 -8.48
CA TRP A 113 20.81 24.79 -9.70
C TRP A 113 21.63 25.98 -10.24
N THR A 114 22.95 25.82 -10.29
CA THR A 114 23.84 26.78 -10.94
C THR A 114 24.11 26.32 -12.38
N PRO A 115 23.75 27.09 -13.42
CA PRO A 115 24.07 26.74 -14.79
C PRO A 115 25.58 26.65 -14.98
N GLN A 116 26.08 25.47 -15.36
CA GLN A 116 27.39 25.39 -16.02
C GLN A 116 27.21 25.84 -17.47
N ILE A 117 27.48 27.12 -17.73
CA ILE A 117 27.53 27.63 -19.10
C ILE A 117 28.70 26.93 -19.79
N HIS A 118 28.40 26.06 -20.76
CA HIS A 118 29.40 25.53 -21.67
C HIS A 118 30.08 26.71 -22.36
N ARG A 119 31.34 27.00 -21.97
CA ARG A 119 32.19 27.91 -22.75
C ARG A 119 32.75 27.12 -23.93
N ALA A 120 32.68 27.71 -25.12
CA ALA A 120 33.43 27.23 -26.27
C ALA A 120 34.94 27.25 -25.95
N PRO A 121 35.74 26.35 -26.54
CA PRO A 121 37.19 26.30 -26.32
C PRO A 121 37.89 27.60 -26.71
#